data_AF-A0A958VI77-F1
#
_entry.id   AF-A0A958VI77-F1
#
_cell.length_a   1.000
_cell.length_b   1.000
_cell.length_c   1.000
_cell.angle_alpha   90.00
_cell.angle_beta   90.00
_cell.angle_gamma   90.00
#
_symmetry.space_group_name_H-M   'P 1'
#
loop_
_entity.id
_entity.type
_entity.pdbx_description
1 polymer ?
#
loop_
_entity_poly.entity_id
_entity_poly.type
_entity_poly.pdbx_seq_one_letter_code
_entity_poly.pdbx_strand_id
1 'polypeptide(L)'
;MTARKHKIGINSGFFISWLITFIYLYALSYTWHGVILNDLNRVTYPIELFLLFVAIVYFVVSFGINLLILLFPYIESKALKGLVIGAPVGVFIYLIAFVFGISFYSNPTLSHILFDLAWQVVEQSSAGFLAGGLLGIFAMAKKHAH
;
A
#
# COMPACT_ATOMS: atom_id res chain seq x y z
N MET A 1 -21.30 -25.65 -17.76
CA MET A 1 -21.49 -24.53 -16.82
C MET A 1 -20.28 -23.61 -16.87
N THR A 2 -20.32 -22.60 -17.74
CA THR A 2 -19.28 -21.56 -17.79
C THR A 2 -19.59 -20.55 -16.69
N ALA A 3 -18.91 -20.66 -15.55
CA ALA A 3 -18.93 -19.61 -14.55
C ALA A 3 -18.42 -18.32 -15.22
N ARG A 4 -19.31 -17.34 -15.43
CA ARG A 4 -18.90 -15.98 -15.81
C ARG A 4 -17.97 -15.49 -14.71
N LYS A 5 -16.66 -15.56 -14.95
CA LYS A 5 -15.67 -14.84 -14.13
C LYS A 5 -16.03 -13.36 -14.27
N HIS A 6 -16.72 -12.82 -13.26
CA HIS A 6 -17.13 -11.42 -13.28
C HIS A 6 -15.85 -10.58 -13.35
N LYS A 7 -15.67 -9.82 -14.44
CA LYS A 7 -14.55 -8.89 -14.59
C LYS A 7 -14.70 -7.83 -13.49
N ILE A 8 -13.82 -7.88 -12.50
CA ILE A 8 -13.58 -6.73 -11.64
C ILE A 8 -12.91 -5.70 -12.55
N GLY A 9 -13.53 -4.52 -12.67
CA GLY A 9 -13.02 -3.42 -13.48
C GLY A 9 -13.04 -2.13 -12.67
N ILE A 10 -12.49 -1.07 -13.24
CA ILE A 10 -12.52 0.26 -12.64
C ILE A 10 -13.97 0.72 -12.56
N ASN A 11 -14.50 0.83 -11.34
CA ASN A 11 -15.87 1.26 -11.02
C ASN A 11 -15.89 1.97 -9.66
N SER A 12 -17.06 2.38 -9.16
CA SER A 12 -17.17 3.06 -7.86
C SER A 12 -16.53 2.28 -6.70
N GLY A 13 -16.70 0.96 -6.64
CA GLY A 13 -16.08 0.10 -5.63
C GLY A 13 -14.54 0.06 -5.73
N PHE A 14 -13.97 0.24 -6.92
CA PHE A 14 -12.52 0.38 -7.08
C PHE A 14 -12.02 1.70 -6.47
N PHE A 15 -12.68 2.83 -6.78
CA PHE A 15 -12.29 4.13 -6.24
C PHE A 15 -12.47 4.20 -4.72
N ILE A 16 -13.54 3.61 -4.18
CA ILE A 16 -13.76 3.53 -2.73
C ILE A 16 -12.68 2.66 -2.08
N SER A 17 -12.37 1.48 -2.65
CA SER A 17 -11.29 0.62 -2.17
C SER A 17 -9.94 1.36 -2.15
N TRP A 18 -9.64 2.07 -3.23
CA TRP A 18 -8.42 2.87 -3.35
C TRP A 18 -8.32 3.95 -2.25
N LEU A 19 -9.36 4.77 -2.06
CA LEU A 19 -9.35 5.83 -1.05
C LEU A 19 -9.21 5.28 0.37
N ILE A 20 -9.90 4.17 0.68
CA ILE A 20 -9.75 3.51 1.99
C ILE A 20 -8.32 2.96 2.16
N THR A 21 -7.76 2.36 1.12
CA THR A 21 -6.38 1.84 1.14
C THR A 21 -5.36 2.97 1.32
N PHE A 22 -5.57 4.11 0.67
CA PHE A 22 -4.76 5.32 0.84
C PHE A 22 -4.78 5.81 2.29
N ILE A 23 -5.98 6.00 2.87
CA ILE A 23 -6.13 6.46 4.26
C ILE A 23 -5.45 5.49 5.21
N TYR A 24 -5.64 4.19 4.99
CA TYR A 24 -5.01 3.13 5.79
C TYR A 24 -3.47 3.21 5.74
N LEU A 25 -2.87 3.28 4.54
CA LEU A 25 -1.42 3.38 4.37
C LEU A 25 -0.85 4.63 5.02
N TYR A 26 -1.48 5.78 4.78
CA TYR A 26 -1.05 7.04 5.35
C TYR A 26 -1.10 7.02 6.89
N ALA A 27 -2.19 6.51 7.47
CA ALA A 27 -2.33 6.37 8.92
C ALA A 27 -1.33 5.37 9.51
N LEU A 28 -1.09 4.23 8.84
CA LEU A 28 -0.14 3.21 9.28
C LEU A 28 1.29 3.77 9.30
N SER A 29 1.68 4.47 8.24
CA SER A 29 2.98 5.13 8.13
C SER A 29 3.17 6.22 9.17
N TYR A 30 2.18 7.09 9.36
CA TYR A 30 2.24 8.13 10.39
C TYR A 30 2.32 7.53 11.79
N THR A 31 1.59 6.44 12.05
CA THR A 31 1.67 5.74 13.34
C THR A 31 3.07 5.17 13.56
N TRP A 32 3.65 4.54 12.53
CA TRP A 32 4.98 3.96 12.63
C TRP A 32 6.08 5.01 12.84
N HIS A 33 6.15 6.01 11.96
CA HIS A 33 7.20 7.02 11.98
C HIS A 33 6.96 8.12 13.02
N GLY A 34 5.72 8.58 13.16
CA GLY A 34 5.36 9.66 14.07
C GLY A 34 5.18 9.24 15.52
N VAL A 35 4.64 8.03 15.78
CA VAL A 35 4.30 7.61 17.15
C VAL A 35 5.26 6.55 17.68
N ILE A 36 5.51 5.47 16.93
CA ILE A 36 6.27 4.31 17.41
C ILE A 36 7.78 4.60 17.40
N LEU A 37 8.32 4.97 16.24
CA LEU A 37 9.73 5.29 16.07
C LEU A 37 10.05 6.74 16.44
N ASN A 38 9.04 7.62 16.34
CA ASN A 38 9.15 9.05 16.63
C ASN A 38 10.31 9.72 15.85
N ASP A 39 10.59 9.20 14.65
CA ASP A 39 11.69 9.60 13.79
C ASP A 39 11.35 10.81 12.91
N LEU A 40 10.06 11.19 12.85
CA LEU A 40 9.61 12.45 12.25
C LEU A 40 10.24 13.69 12.89
N ASN A 41 10.69 13.62 14.15
CA ASN A 41 11.42 14.72 14.80
C ASN A 41 12.81 14.98 14.19
N ARG A 42 13.32 14.04 13.38
CA ARG A 42 14.60 14.18 12.68
C ARG A 42 14.44 14.79 11.29
N VAL A 43 13.20 15.04 10.85
CA VAL A 43 12.93 15.69 9.57
C VAL A 43 13.42 17.13 9.65
N THR A 44 14.31 17.50 8.74
CA THR A 44 14.92 18.84 8.68
C THR A 44 14.12 19.85 7.85
N TYR A 45 13.09 19.39 7.14
CA TYR A 45 12.18 20.20 6.34
C TYR A 45 10.91 20.54 7.12
N PRO A 46 10.09 21.52 6.67
CA PRO A 46 8.76 21.76 7.26
C PRO A 46 7.94 20.47 7.29
N ILE A 47 7.47 20.08 8.47
CA ILE A 47 6.84 18.78 8.69
C ILE A 47 5.56 18.62 7.87
N GLU A 48 4.82 19.71 7.67
CA GLU A 48 3.60 19.75 6.87
C GLU A 48 3.88 19.42 5.41
N LEU A 49 4.99 19.93 4.87
CA LEU A 49 5.40 19.66 3.50
C LEU A 49 5.86 18.20 3.34
N PHE A 50 6.60 17.68 4.31
CA PHE A 50 6.99 16.27 4.32
C PHE A 50 5.76 15.35 4.34
N LEU A 51 4.81 15.61 5.24
CA LEU A 51 3.58 14.84 5.37
C LEU A 51 2.70 14.92 4.11
N LEU A 52 2.65 16.09 3.45
CA LEU A 52 1.97 16.22 2.16
C LEU A 52 2.61 15.34 1.08
N PHE A 53 3.95 15.30 0.99
CA PHE A 53 4.63 14.43 0.03
C PHE A 53 4.41 12.95 0.33
N VAL A 54 4.45 12.56 1.61
CA VAL A 54 4.10 11.20 2.04
C VAL A 54 2.67 10.85 1.63
N ALA A 55 1.71 11.77 1.81
CA ALA A 55 0.33 11.58 1.39
C ALA A 55 0.22 11.37 -0.13
N ILE A 56 0.91 12.19 -0.94
CA ILE A 56 0.92 12.05 -2.40
C ILE A 56 1.50 10.69 -2.81
N VAL A 57 2.61 10.26 -2.19
CA VAL A 57 3.23 8.96 -2.46
C VAL A 57 2.23 7.84 -2.17
N TYR A 58 1.61 7.82 -0.98
CA TYR A 58 0.65 6.76 -0.66
C TYR A 58 -0.63 6.81 -1.47
N PHE A 59 -1.05 7.98 -1.94
CA PHE A 59 -2.17 8.11 -2.87
C PHE A 59 -1.89 7.39 -4.20
N VAL A 60 -0.68 7.54 -4.74
CA VAL A 60 -0.25 6.86 -5.97
C VAL A 60 0.00 5.36 -5.73
N VAL A 61 0.67 5.00 -4.64
CA VAL A 61 0.99 3.60 -4.30
C VAL A 61 -0.28 2.78 -4.09
N SER A 62 -1.24 3.31 -3.31
CA SER A 62 -2.52 2.63 -3.08
C SER A 62 -3.31 2.43 -4.37
N PHE A 63 -3.25 3.37 -5.32
CA PHE A 63 -3.85 3.21 -6.65
C PHE A 63 -3.16 2.07 -7.40
N GLY A 64 -1.82 2.07 -7.43
CA GLY A 64 -1.01 1.05 -8.07
C GLY A 64 -1.30 -0.36 -7.54
N ILE A 65 -1.36 -0.53 -6.21
CA ILE A 65 -1.72 -1.81 -5.57
C ILE A 65 -3.11 -2.27 -6.01
N ASN A 66 -4.12 -1.39 -5.93
CA ASN A 66 -5.49 -1.72 -6.35
C ASN A 66 -5.53 -2.12 -7.82
N LEU A 67 -4.82 -1.41 -8.70
CA LEU A 67 -4.73 -1.71 -10.12
C LEU A 67 -4.04 -3.06 -10.39
N LEU A 68 -2.90 -3.33 -9.74
CA LEU A 68 -2.16 -4.58 -9.90
C LEU A 68 -3.00 -5.80 -9.48
N ILE A 69 -3.83 -5.68 -8.44
CA ILE A 69 -4.77 -6.74 -8.02
C ILE A 69 -5.78 -7.08 -9.13
N LEU A 70 -6.21 -6.09 -9.91
CA LEU A 70 -7.09 -6.33 -11.07
C LEU A 70 -6.34 -6.98 -12.23
N LEU A 71 -5.08 -6.58 -12.46
CA LEU A 71 -4.28 -7.03 -13.59
C LEU A 71 -3.69 -8.43 -13.42
N PHE A 72 -3.49 -8.91 -12.19
CA PHE A 72 -2.94 -10.24 -11.92
C PHE A 72 -4.05 -11.30 -11.76
N PRO A 73 -4.26 -12.24 -12.71
CA PRO A 73 -5.38 -13.18 -12.66
C PRO A 73 -5.12 -14.46 -11.85
N TYR A 74 -3.87 -14.74 -11.47
CA TYR A 74 -3.42 -16.09 -11.09
C TYR A 74 -3.80 -16.57 -9.68
N ILE A 75 -4.31 -15.68 -8.81
CA ILE A 75 -4.67 -16.03 -7.43
C ILE A 75 -6.19 -15.87 -7.25
N GLU A 76 -6.86 -16.91 -6.76
CA GLU A 76 -8.33 -16.91 -6.61
C GLU A 76 -8.81 -16.01 -5.47
N SER A 77 -8.18 -16.13 -4.30
CA SER A 77 -8.46 -15.25 -3.15
C SER A 77 -7.90 -13.86 -3.40
N LYS A 78 -8.78 -12.87 -3.48
CA LYS A 78 -8.38 -11.48 -3.76
C LYS A 78 -7.57 -10.86 -2.62
N ALA A 79 -7.88 -11.20 -1.36
CA ALA A 79 -7.13 -10.71 -0.21
C ALA A 79 -5.71 -11.31 -0.18
N LEU A 80 -5.58 -12.62 -0.41
CA LEU A 80 -4.27 -13.27 -0.53
C LEU A 80 -3.48 -12.74 -1.73
N LYS A 81 -4.16 -12.49 -2.86
CA LYS A 81 -3.56 -11.84 -4.02
C LYS A 81 -2.97 -10.48 -3.66
N GLY A 82 -3.74 -9.67 -2.95
CA GLY A 82 -3.29 -8.37 -2.49
C GLY A 82 -2.06 -8.45 -1.60
N LEU A 83 -2.03 -9.41 -0.66
CA LEU A 83 -0.86 -9.66 0.20
C LEU A 83 0.39 -9.99 -0.63
N VAL A 84 0.27 -10.91 -1.58
CA VAL A 84 1.40 -11.34 -2.44
C VAL A 84 1.88 -10.22 -3.37
N ILE A 85 0.99 -9.35 -3.85
CA ILE A 85 1.33 -8.19 -4.68
C ILE A 85 1.97 -7.08 -3.84
N GLY A 86 1.53 -6.89 -2.59
CA GLY A 86 2.05 -5.85 -1.72
C GLY A 86 3.53 -6.03 -1.40
N ALA A 87 3.99 -7.25 -1.16
CA ALA A 87 5.40 -7.53 -0.86
C ALA A 87 6.40 -6.98 -1.91
N PRO A 88 6.32 -7.32 -3.21
CA PRO A 88 7.22 -6.77 -4.22
C PRO A 88 7.04 -5.26 -4.43
N VAL A 89 5.83 -4.71 -4.23
CA VAL A 89 5.61 -3.26 -4.24
C VAL A 89 6.38 -2.58 -3.09
N GLY A 90 6.35 -3.16 -1.89
CA GLY A 90 7.12 -2.67 -0.74
C GLY A 90 8.62 -2.68 -0.99
N VAL A 91 9.15 -3.78 -1.54
CA VAL A 91 10.56 -3.84 -1.97
C VAL A 91 10.87 -2.73 -2.98
N PHE A 92 10.02 -2.56 -4.00
CA PHE A 92 10.24 -1.56 -5.04
C PHE A 92 10.27 -0.12 -4.49
N ILE A 93 9.32 0.24 -3.62
CA ILE A 93 9.27 1.57 -3.00
C ILE A 93 10.50 1.80 -2.12
N TYR A 94 10.89 0.79 -1.32
CA TYR A 94 12.08 0.88 -0.50
C TYR A 94 13.34 1.10 -1.35
N LEU A 95 13.50 0.36 -2.46
CA LEU A 95 14.64 0.53 -3.36
C LEU A 95 14.74 1.94 -3.93
N ILE A 96 13.60 2.55 -4.30
CA ILE A 96 13.56 3.95 -4.75
C ILE A 96 14.08 4.85 -3.62
N ALA A 97 13.47 4.78 -2.43
CA ALA A 97 13.86 5.61 -1.29
C ALA A 97 15.36 5.45 -0.95
N PHE A 98 15.84 4.22 -0.94
CA PHE A 98 17.23 3.87 -0.67
C PHE A 98 18.20 4.46 -1.71
N VAL A 99 17.91 4.32 -3.01
CA VAL A 99 18.75 4.86 -4.09
C VAL A 99 18.81 6.39 -4.06
N PHE A 100 17.72 7.05 -3.69
CA PHE A 100 17.67 8.51 -3.52
C PHE A 100 18.24 9.00 -2.17
N GLY A 101 18.75 8.09 -1.33
CA GLY A 101 19.34 8.45 -0.03
C GLY A 101 18.33 8.96 0.99
N ILE A 102 17.05 8.65 0.83
CA ILE A 102 15.98 9.05 1.75
C ILE A 102 16.05 8.12 2.96
N SER A 103 16.53 8.64 4.09
CA SER A 103 16.62 7.90 5.36
C SER A 103 16.47 8.82 6.56
N PHE A 104 15.89 8.31 7.64
CA PHE A 104 15.83 8.96 8.94
C PHE A 104 17.12 8.77 9.79
N TYR A 105 18.10 8.03 9.26
CA TYR A 105 19.38 7.77 9.91
C TYR A 105 20.52 8.52 9.23
N SER A 106 21.31 9.26 10.01
CA SER A 106 22.47 10.00 9.49
C SER A 106 23.60 9.07 9.00
N ASN A 107 23.72 7.88 9.59
CA ASN A 107 24.66 6.83 9.18
C ASN A 107 23.91 5.49 9.12
N PRO A 108 23.36 5.11 7.95
CA PRO A 108 22.60 3.87 7.81
C PRO A 108 23.52 2.66 8.03
N THR A 109 23.13 1.77 8.95
CA THR A 109 23.78 0.46 9.11
C THR A 109 23.00 -0.58 8.33
N LEU A 110 23.59 -1.75 8.08
CA LEU A 110 22.87 -2.86 7.45
C LEU A 110 21.59 -3.23 8.22
N SER A 111 21.61 -3.14 9.55
CA SER A 111 20.43 -3.40 10.39
C SER A 111 19.30 -2.40 10.14
N HIS A 112 19.61 -1.11 9.98
CA HIS A 112 18.61 -0.10 9.64
C HIS A 112 17.99 -0.38 8.26
N ILE A 113 18.83 -0.74 7.28
CA ILE A 113 18.39 -1.07 5.92
C ILE A 113 17.40 -2.24 5.93
N LEU A 114 17.77 -3.34 6.61
CA LEU A 114 16.92 -4.52 6.69
C LEU A 114 15.62 -4.26 7.44
N PHE A 115 15.65 -3.44 8.49
CA PHE A 115 14.47 -3.07 9.25
C PHE A 115 13.49 -2.23 8.43
N ASP A 116 13.97 -1.21 7.75
CA ASP A 116 13.14 -0.34 6.90
C ASP A 116 12.57 -1.10 5.70
N LEU A 117 13.37 -1.97 5.07
CA LEU A 117 12.91 -2.85 3.99
C LEU A 117 11.83 -3.83 4.49
N ALA A 118 12.04 -4.47 5.64
CA ALA A 118 11.07 -5.38 6.22
C ALA A 118 9.76 -4.66 6.54
N TRP A 119 9.84 -3.45 7.12
CA TRP A 119 8.68 -2.62 7.37
C TRP A 119 7.95 -2.30 6.07
N GLN A 120 8.65 -1.92 5.00
CA GLN A 120 8.00 -1.63 3.72
C GLN A 120 7.30 -2.85 3.12
N VAL A 121 7.89 -4.03 3.22
CA VAL A 121 7.23 -5.27 2.78
C VAL A 121 5.96 -5.52 3.59
N VAL A 122 6.01 -5.38 4.92
CA VAL A 122 4.84 -5.57 5.80
C VAL A 122 3.76 -4.54 5.52
N GLU A 123 4.12 -3.27 5.41
CA GLU A 123 3.23 -2.14 5.19
C GLU A 123 2.45 -2.34 3.88
N GLN A 124 3.16 -2.55 2.76
CA GLN A 124 2.51 -2.71 1.46
C GLN A 124 1.74 -4.03 1.34
N SER A 125 2.21 -5.12 1.96
CA SER A 125 1.47 -6.39 2.02
C SER A 125 0.16 -6.26 2.79
N SER A 126 0.16 -5.54 3.91
CA SER A 126 -1.05 -5.29 4.71
C SER A 126 -2.07 -4.44 3.94
N ALA A 127 -1.60 -3.41 3.23
CA ALA A 127 -2.43 -2.57 2.39
C ALA A 127 -2.99 -3.35 1.19
N GLY A 128 -2.19 -4.19 0.57
CA GLY A 128 -2.63 -5.10 -0.48
C GLY A 128 -3.72 -6.04 -0.01
N PHE A 129 -3.55 -6.67 1.16
CA PHE A 129 -4.57 -7.54 1.76
C PHE A 129 -5.90 -6.80 1.94
N LEU A 130 -5.87 -5.59 2.52
CA LEU A 130 -7.04 -4.74 2.69
C LEU A 130 -7.71 -4.40 1.34
N ALA A 131 -6.94 -3.90 0.38
CA ALA A 131 -7.43 -3.56 -0.96
C ALA A 131 -8.09 -4.76 -1.66
N GLY A 132 -7.45 -5.93 -1.60
CA GLY A 132 -7.96 -7.17 -2.16
C GLY A 132 -9.27 -7.62 -1.51
N GLY A 133 -9.37 -7.48 -0.18
CA GLY A 133 -10.59 -7.74 0.59
C GLY A 133 -11.74 -6.80 0.20
N LEU A 134 -11.49 -5.49 0.15
CA LEU A 134 -12.48 -4.47 -0.23
C LEU A 134 -13.00 -4.68 -1.67
N LEU A 135 -12.10 -4.92 -2.63
CA LEU A 135 -12.48 -5.27 -4.00
C LEU A 135 -13.28 -6.60 -4.08
N GLY A 136 -13.03 -7.51 -3.14
CA GLY A 136 -13.84 -8.71 -2.92
C GLY A 136 -15.27 -8.38 -2.52
N ILE A 137 -15.41 -7.59 -1.45
CA ILE A 137 -16.68 -7.17 -0.87
C ILE A 137 -17.52 -6.39 -1.90
N PHE A 138 -16.94 -5.38 -2.57
CA PHE A 138 -17.69 -4.58 -3.55
C PHE A 138 -18.13 -5.38 -4.78
N ALA A 139 -17.33 -6.33 -5.22
CA ALA A 139 -17.73 -7.24 -6.30
C ALA A 139 -18.91 -8.14 -5.88
N MET A 140 -18.95 -8.57 -4.61
CA MET A 140 -20.05 -9.37 -4.07
C MET A 140 -21.32 -8.52 -3.87
N ALA A 141 -21.20 -7.31 -3.35
CA ALA A 141 -22.33 -6.39 -3.17
C ALA A 141 -23.01 -6.07 -4.51
N LYS A 142 -22.23 -5.80 -5.56
CA LYS A 142 -22.77 -5.57 -6.92
C LYS A 142 -23.51 -6.80 -7.48
N LYS A 143 -23.10 -8.02 -7.10
CA LYS A 143 -23.79 -9.25 -7.52
C LYS A 143 -25.20 -9.37 -6.92
N HIS A 144 -25.41 -8.90 -5.69
CA HIS A 144 -26.70 -9.05 -5.00
C HIS A 144 -27.68 -7.91 -5.30
N ALA A 145 -27.20 -6.82 -5.91
CA ALA A 145 -28.03 -5.68 -6.33
C ALA A 145 -28.68 -5.88 -7.71
N HIS A 146 -28.38 -6.98 -8.40
CA HIS A 146 -28.90 -7.36 -9.72
C HIS A 146 -29.47 -8.79 -9.65
#